data_AF-A0A662W4S0-F1
#
_entry.id   AF-A0A662W4S0-F1
#
_cell.length_a   1.000
_cell.length_b   1.000
_cell.length_c   1.000
_cell.angle_alpha   90.00
_cell.angle_beta   90.00
_cell.angle_gamma   90.00
#
_symmetry.space_group_name_H-M   'P 1'
#
loop_
_entity.id
_entity.type
_entity.pdbx_description
1 polymer ?
#
loop_
_entity_poly.entity_id
_entity_poly.type
_entity_poly.pdbx_seq_one_letter_code
_entity_poly.pdbx_strand_id
1 'polypeptide(L)' 'MEHFNELHSQIQKALTVKFIMTPYDRLIFGKLSEKVGKYKDTIRKMDFDFLPLSDENGYIVAFTIKSGLVVMV' A
#
# COMPACT_ATOMS: atom_id res chain seq x y z
N MET A 1 -13.35 -19.24 5.68
CA MET A 1 -13.29 -18.06 4.78
C MET A 1 -13.57 -16.75 5.52
N GLU A 2 -14.57 -16.67 6.39
CA GLU A 2 -14.88 -15.45 7.18
C GLU A 2 -13.70 -14.86 7.95
N HIS A 3 -12.97 -15.68 8.72
CA HIS A 3 -11.81 -15.22 9.49
C HIS A 3 -10.68 -14.64 8.61
N PHE A 4 -10.52 -15.14 7.39
CA PHE A 4 -9.50 -14.64 6.45
C PHE A 4 -9.89 -13.27 5.91
N ASN A 5 -11.18 -13.07 5.59
CA ASN A 5 -11.71 -11.80 5.12
C ASN A 5 -11.67 -10.73 6.23
N GLU A 6 -11.95 -11.13 7.47
CA GLU A 6 -11.91 -10.23 8.63
C GLU A 6 -10.48 -9.78 8.94
N LEU A 7 -9.50 -10.70 8.92
CA LEU A 7 -8.08 -10.36 9.06
C LEU A 7 -7.62 -9.40 7.95
N HIS A 8 -8.03 -9.64 6.70
CA HIS A 8 -7.69 -8.77 5.58
C HIS A 8 -8.27 -7.36 5.75
N SER A 9 -9.51 -7.25 6.24
CA SER A 9 -10.16 -5.97 6.55
C SER A 9 -9.46 -5.20 7.68
N GLN A 10 -9.02 -5.89 8.72
CA GLN A 10 -8.27 -5.27 9.83
C GLN A 10 -6.90 -4.77 9.37
N ILE A 11 -6.19 -5.53 8.55
CA ILE A 11 -4.91 -5.13 7.94
C ILE A 11 -5.12 -3.88 7.09
N GLN A 12 -6.15 -3.84 6.25
CA GLN A 12 -6.50 -2.65 5.47
C GLN A 12 -6.70 -1.42 6.35
N LYS A 13 -7.51 -1.52 7.41
CA LYS A 13 -7.77 -0.41 8.33
C LYS A 13 -6.48 0.11 8.99
N ALA A 14 -5.62 -0.78 9.47
CA ALA A 14 -4.36 -0.40 10.11
C ALA A 14 -3.41 0.32 9.15
N LEU A 15 -3.29 -0.16 7.91
CA LEU A 15 -2.45 0.46 6.88
C LEU A 15 -2.98 1.83 6.46
N THR A 16 -4.30 1.96 6.29
CA THR A 16 -4.95 3.24 5.98
C THR A 16 -4.71 4.28 7.09
N VAL A 17 -4.86 3.90 8.36
CA VAL A 17 -4.58 4.81 9.48
C VAL A 17 -3.11 5.23 9.50
N LYS A 18 -2.17 4.30 9.34
CA LYS A 18 -0.74 4.61 9.30
C LYS A 18 -0.40 5.54 8.13
N PHE A 19 -1.02 5.34 6.96
CA PHE A 19 -0.89 6.23 5.82
C PHE A 19 -1.37 7.66 6.14
N ILE A 20 -2.59 7.82 6.67
CA ILE A 20 -3.16 9.14 7.02
C ILE A 20 -2.29 9.89 8.03
N MET A 21 -1.71 9.16 8.99
CA MET A 21 -0.86 9.74 10.03
C MET A 21 0.57 10.05 9.55
N THR A 22 0.98 9.56 8.38
CA THR A 22 2.33 9.80 7.86
C THR A 22 2.38 11.16 7.18
N PRO A 23 3.33 12.05 7.56
CA PRO A 23 3.53 13.33 6.89
C PRO A 23 3.75 13.14 5.38
N TYR A 24 3.11 13.98 4.56
CA TYR A 24 3.09 13.82 3.10
C TYR A 24 4.48 13.86 2.47
N ASP A 25 5.37 14.69 3.00
CA ASP A 25 6.79 14.82 2.61
C ASP A 25 7.62 13.55 2.87
N ARG A 26 7.13 12.64 3.71
CA ARG A 26 7.77 11.36 4.03
C ARG A 26 7.19 10.18 3.25
N LEU A 27 6.13 10.40 2.47
CA LEU A 27 5.50 9.36 1.69
C LEU A 27 6.23 9.19 0.35
N ILE A 28 6.60 7.95 0.06
CA ILE A 28 7.08 7.55 -1.26
C ILE A 28 5.91 6.90 -1.99
N PHE A 29 5.57 7.45 -3.14
CA PHE A 29 4.47 6.96 -3.97
C PHE A 29 5.00 6.09 -5.11
N GLY A 30 4.42 4.91 -5.28
CA GLY A 30 4.50 4.16 -6.53
C GLY A 30 3.38 4.59 -7.49
N LYS A 31 3.51 4.23 -8.76
CA LYS A 31 2.44 4.34 -9.76
C LYS A 31 1.81 2.97 -9.97
N LEU A 32 0.48 2.89 -9.95
CA LEU A 32 -0.26 1.65 -10.17
C LEU A 32 0.04 1.02 -11.54
N SER A 33 0.35 1.84 -12.54
CA SER A 33 0.70 1.40 -13.90
C SER A 33 2.05 0.68 -13.99
N GLU A 34 2.92 0.78 -12.99
CA GLU A 34 4.15 -0.02 -12.95
C GLU A 34 3.89 -1.41 -12.35
N LYS A 35 4.63 -2.42 -12.85
CA LYS A 35 4.51 -3.80 -12.35
C LYS A 35 4.72 -3.85 -10.84
N VAL A 36 3.72 -4.35 -10.11
CA VAL A 36 3.73 -4.56 -8.65
C VAL A 36 5.01 -5.22 -8.12
N GLY A 37 5.64 -6.11 -8.91
CA GLY A 37 6.91 -6.75 -8.58
C GLY A 37 8.07 -5.77 -8.33
N LYS A 38 8.10 -4.63 -9.03
CA LYS A 38 9.13 -3.58 -8.86
C LYS A 38 9.06 -2.93 -7.47
N TYR A 39 7.86 -2.85 -6.90
CA TYR A 39 7.64 -2.26 -5.59
C TYR A 39 7.92 -3.21 -4.43
N LYS A 40 7.87 -4.53 -4.65
CA LYS A 40 8.24 -5.51 -3.62
C LYS A 40 9.70 -5.37 -3.19
N ASP A 41 10.61 -5.19 -4.13
CA ASP A 41 12.02 -4.98 -3.83
C ASP A 41 12.26 -3.62 -3.16
N THR A 42 11.49 -2.61 -3.56
CA THR A 42 11.54 -1.25 -3.00
C THR A 42 11.08 -1.23 -1.54
N ILE A 43 9.95 -1.88 -1.22
CA ILE A 43 9.42 -2.05 0.14
C ILE A 43 10.40 -2.83 1.01
N ARG A 44 11.00 -3.90 0.49
CA ARG A 44 11.99 -4.71 1.22
C ARG A 44 13.26 -3.92 1.55
N LYS A 45 13.75 -3.09 0.63
CA LYS A 45 15.00 -2.31 0.81
C LYS A 45 14.82 -1.12 1.73
N MET A 46 13.66 -0.48 1.73
CA MET A 46 13.40 0.72 2.53
C MET A 46 12.74 0.44 3.89
N ASP A 47 12.56 -0.84 4.22
CA ASP A 47 11.84 -1.32 5.42
C ASP A 47 10.47 -0.65 5.63
N PHE A 48 9.76 -0.37 4.54
CA PHE A 48 8.39 0.08 4.64
C PHE A 48 7.45 -1.10 4.85
N ASP A 49 6.39 -0.88 5.62
CA ASP A 49 5.32 -1.86 5.77
C ASP A 49 4.38 -1.84 4.56
N PHE A 50 4.25 -0.68 3.91
CA PHE A 50 3.42 -0.46 2.73
C PHE A 50 3.98 0.63 1.84
N LEU A 51 3.59 0.61 0.57
CA LEU A 51 3.85 1.66 -0.40
C LEU A 51 2.51 2.09 -1.03
N PRO A 52 2.07 3.35 -0.86
CA PRO A 52 0.93 3.90 -1.58
C PRO A 52 1.16 3.91 -3.09
N LEU A 53 0.13 3.56 -3.85
CA LEU A 53 0.13 3.57 -5.30
C LEU A 53 -0.88 4.58 -5.81
N SER A 54 -0.40 5.49 -6.64
CA SER A 54 -1.23 6.49 -7.31
C SER A 54 -1.62 6.07 -8.73
N ASP A 55 -2.77 6.54 -9.19
CA ASP A 55 -3.15 6.51 -10.59
C ASP A 55 -2.37 7.56 -11.42
N GLU A 56 -2.75 7.72 -12.69
CA GLU A 56 -2.11 8.67 -13.61
C GLU A 56 -2.38 10.14 -13.25
N ASN A 57 -3.45 10.41 -12.51
CA ASN A 57 -3.84 11.74 -12.06
C ASN A 57 -3.23 12.09 -10.70
N GLY A 58 -2.48 11.16 -10.08
CA GLY A 58 -1.87 11.34 -8.76
C GLY A 58 -2.80 11.00 -7.59
N TYR A 59 -3.99 10.46 -7.84
CA TYR A 59 -4.88 9.98 -6.78
C TYR A 59 -4.41 8.63 -6.26
N ILE A 60 -4.42 8.46 -4.94
CA ILE A 60 -4.02 7.20 -4.30
C ILE A 60 -5.18 6.22 -4.39
N VAL A 61 -4.93 5.08 -5.00
CA VAL A 61 -5.95 4.07 -5.33
C VAL A 61 -5.64 2.69 -4.77
N ALA A 62 -4.41 2.46 -4.30
CA ALA A 62 -4.02 1.18 -3.70
C ALA A 62 -2.80 1.34 -2.78
N PHE A 63 -2.50 0.28 -2.03
CA PHE A 63 -1.21 0.09 -1.37
C PHE A 63 -0.63 -1.27 -1.75
N THR A 64 0.69 -1.36 -1.87
CA THR A 64 1.38 -2.64 -1.92
C THR A 64 2.11 -2.90 -0.61
N ILE A 65 2.11 -4.15 -0.15
CA ILE A 65 2.74 -4.62 1.08
C ILE A 65 3.71 -5.76 0.75
N LYS A 66 4.56 -6.14 1.72
CA LYS A 66 5.57 -7.20 1.54
C LYS A 66 4.97 -8.51 0.95
N SER A 67 3.72 -8.84 1.29
CA SER A 67 3.03 -10.06 0.84
C SER A 67 2.24 -9.93 -0.47
N GLY A 68 1.92 -8.72 -0.96
CA GLY A 68 1.03 -8.56 -2.12
C GLY A 68 0.45 -7.17 -2.31
N LEU A 69 -0.51 -7.04 -3.22
CA LEU A 69 -1.22 -5.80 -3.51
C LEU A 69 -2.54 -5.74 -2.73
N VAL A 70 -2.85 -4.60 -2.15
CA VAL A 70 -4.11 -4.29 -1.48
C VAL A 70 -4.74 -3.09 -2.18
N VAL A 71 -5.83 -3.32 -2.92
CA VAL A 71 -6.55 -2.25 -3.62
C VAL A 71 -7.46 -1.51 -2.64
N MET A 72 -7.48 -0.18 -2.67
CA MET A 72 -8.49 0.62 -1.98
C MET A 72 -9.70 0.74 -2.91
N VAL A 73 -10.89 0.41 -2.41
CA VAL A 73 -12.16 0.63 -3.11
C VAL A 73 -12.84 1.83 -2.50
#